data_AF-A0A962S0P6-F1
#
_entry.id   AF-A0A962S0P6-F1
#
_cell.length_a   1.000
_cell.length_b   1.000
_cell.length_c   1.000
_cell.angle_alpha   90.00
_cell.angle_beta   90.00
_cell.angle_gamma   90.00
#
_symmetry.space_group_name_H-M   'P 1'
#
loop_
_entity.id
_entity.type
_entity.pdbx_description
1 polymer ?
#
loop_
_entity_poly.entity_id
_entity_poly.type
_entity_poly.pdbx_seq_one_letter_code
_entity_poly.pdbx_strand_id
1 'polypeptide(L)'
;MFRDYKEIFKNLRDVQDQLWKDSLAAFPGTAFQNSLSELQQQTFESVNSMVEQAISQSLELQQKWLEQWSERASGKKIKPKLFAELSADARDSTEQWLDNQNKLLEQWLQVLNGTLPAMRPDFSAWENTVQESMQRQRSLLNDWMEMADFKKLSVKEIGSLSDQINKSMQKAIETQQQLWSHWFDELGLPGAAAEKPKAAASATDKKAKKRRAAGNNDATAEPVQSGDDLKQISGIGPGLEQKLKAGGITTLKQLAQLSDADIEELEERIIRFSGRIKREQWVEQARKLVS
;
A
#
# COMPACT_ATOMS: atom_id res chain seq x y z
N MET A 1 -13.26 18.26 -24.39
CA MET A 1 -11.90 17.84 -24.80
C MET A 1 -11.71 16.44 -24.24
N PHE A 2 -12.24 15.40 -24.91
CA PHE A 2 -12.50 14.07 -24.32
C PHE A 2 -11.72 12.94 -25.01
N ARG A 3 -10.76 13.27 -25.89
CA ARG A 3 -10.23 12.31 -26.88
C ARG A 3 -9.07 11.44 -26.40
N ASP A 4 -8.29 11.85 -25.41
CA ASP A 4 -7.03 11.15 -25.11
C ASP A 4 -7.03 10.24 -23.85
N TYR A 5 -7.98 10.42 -22.92
CA TYR A 5 -7.97 9.65 -21.64
C TYR A 5 -8.22 8.14 -21.83
N LYS A 6 -9.02 7.77 -22.84
CA LYS A 6 -9.32 6.35 -23.14
C LYS A 6 -8.10 5.58 -23.61
N GLU A 7 -7.20 6.23 -24.35
CA GLU A 7 -5.95 5.62 -24.80
C GLU A 7 -4.99 5.40 -23.61
N ILE A 8 -4.97 6.31 -22.63
CA ILE A 8 -4.15 6.13 -21.41
C ILE A 8 -4.58 4.86 -20.65
N PHE A 9 -5.88 4.68 -20.40
CA PHE A 9 -6.38 3.48 -19.69
C PHE A 9 -6.25 2.18 -20.51
N LYS A 10 -6.14 2.29 -21.83
CA LYS A 10 -5.80 1.16 -22.70
C LYS A 10 -4.32 0.83 -22.57
N ASN A 11 -3.43 1.82 -22.70
CA ASN A 11 -2.00 1.67 -22.55
C ASN A 11 -1.61 1.13 -21.17
N LEU A 12 -2.29 1.55 -20.10
CA LEU A 12 -2.08 1.02 -18.75
C LEU A 12 -2.36 -0.48 -18.67
N ARG A 13 -3.44 -0.95 -19.31
CA ARG A 13 -3.78 -2.38 -19.34
C ARG A 13 -2.79 -3.17 -20.18
N ASP A 14 -2.39 -2.63 -21.34
CA ASP A 14 -1.42 -3.29 -22.21
C ASP A 14 -0.05 -3.42 -21.51
N VAL A 15 0.36 -2.40 -20.75
CA VAL A 15 1.59 -2.44 -19.91
C VAL A 15 1.47 -3.48 -18.79
N GLN A 16 0.30 -3.59 -18.13
CA GLN A 16 0.05 -4.59 -17.10
C GLN A 16 0.11 -6.02 -17.65
N ASP A 17 -0.51 -6.26 -18.81
CA ASP A 17 -0.52 -7.57 -19.46
C ASP A 17 0.88 -7.98 -19.93
N GLN A 18 1.65 -7.04 -20.50
CA GLN A 18 3.00 -7.31 -20.98
C GLN A 18 3.98 -7.57 -19.83
N LEU A 19 3.92 -6.75 -18.78
CA LEU A 19 4.68 -6.99 -17.54
C LEU A 19 4.53 -8.43 -17.09
N TRP A 20 3.29 -8.90 -17.02
CA TRP A 20 3.03 -10.20 -16.42
C TRP A 20 3.66 -11.34 -17.21
N LYS A 21 3.55 -11.27 -18.54
CA LYS A 21 4.18 -12.23 -19.44
C LYS A 21 5.70 -12.25 -19.27
N ASP A 22 6.31 -11.07 -19.19
CA ASP A 22 7.76 -10.93 -19.05
C ASP A 22 8.23 -11.44 -17.68
N SER A 23 7.50 -11.11 -16.60
CA SER A 23 7.82 -11.57 -15.24
C SER A 23 7.72 -13.08 -15.09
N LEU A 24 6.67 -13.71 -15.64
CA LEU A 24 6.55 -15.17 -15.60
C LEU A 24 7.66 -15.84 -16.41
N ALA A 25 8.02 -15.30 -17.57
CA ALA A 25 9.08 -15.85 -18.40
C ALA A 25 10.46 -15.76 -17.73
N ALA A 26 10.68 -14.74 -16.89
CA ALA A 26 11.92 -14.56 -16.14
C ALA A 26 11.96 -15.32 -14.80
N PHE A 27 10.86 -15.97 -14.39
CA PHE A 27 10.73 -16.51 -13.03
C PHE A 27 11.55 -17.80 -12.82
N PRO A 28 12.46 -17.85 -11.84
CA PRO A 28 13.33 -19.01 -11.63
C PRO A 28 12.75 -20.07 -10.66
N GLY A 29 11.46 -20.00 -10.30
CA GLY A 29 10.84 -20.75 -9.19
C GLY A 29 10.99 -22.28 -9.23
N THR A 30 11.04 -22.87 -10.42
CA THR A 30 11.25 -24.32 -10.59
C THR A 30 12.63 -24.80 -10.08
N ALA A 31 13.60 -23.88 -9.92
CA ALA A 31 14.92 -24.20 -9.38
C ALA A 31 14.90 -24.55 -7.88
N PHE A 32 13.86 -24.17 -7.13
CA PHE A 32 13.74 -24.48 -5.69
C PHE A 32 13.28 -25.91 -5.40
N GLN A 33 12.47 -26.50 -6.28
CA GLN A 33 11.67 -27.68 -5.94
C GLN A 33 12.49 -28.98 -5.79
N ASN A 34 13.70 -29.06 -6.35
CA ASN A 34 14.44 -30.32 -6.46
C ASN A 34 15.68 -30.45 -5.56
N SER A 35 15.92 -29.53 -4.62
CA SER A 35 17.20 -29.47 -3.87
C SER A 35 17.12 -29.18 -2.37
N LEU A 36 15.93 -28.97 -1.81
CA LEU A 36 15.77 -28.59 -0.39
C LEU A 36 15.65 -29.81 0.53
N SER A 37 16.25 -29.73 1.72
CA SER A 37 15.95 -30.65 2.83
C SER A 37 14.57 -30.37 3.43
N GLU A 38 14.02 -31.32 4.19
CA GLU A 38 12.69 -31.20 4.81
C GLU A 38 12.53 -29.95 5.68
N LEU A 39 13.52 -29.63 6.52
CA LEU A 39 13.49 -28.43 7.37
C LEU A 39 13.55 -27.13 6.54
N GLN A 40 14.34 -27.13 5.46
CA GLN A 40 14.45 -25.99 4.55
C GLN A 40 13.16 -25.79 3.78
N GLN A 41 12.52 -26.88 3.35
CA GLN A 41 11.23 -26.85 2.70
C GLN A 41 10.14 -26.30 3.65
N GLN A 42 10.07 -26.78 4.90
CA GLN A 42 9.12 -26.24 5.89
C GLN A 42 9.33 -24.75 6.17
N THR A 43 10.59 -24.31 6.27
CA THR A 43 10.91 -22.89 6.47
C THR A 43 10.49 -22.07 5.25
N PHE A 44 10.77 -22.55 4.05
CA PHE A 44 10.38 -21.92 2.79
C PHE A 44 8.86 -21.79 2.67
N GLU A 45 8.12 -22.87 2.94
CA GLU A 45 6.66 -22.90 2.93
C GLU A 45 6.06 -21.92 3.95
N SER A 46 6.62 -21.86 5.17
CA SER A 46 6.16 -20.93 6.20
C SER A 46 6.40 -19.47 5.81
N VAL A 47 7.58 -19.14 5.28
CA VAL A 47 7.90 -17.77 4.84
C VAL A 47 6.98 -17.35 3.71
N ASN A 48 6.77 -18.23 2.72
CA ASN A 48 5.91 -17.91 1.59
C ASN A 48 4.44 -17.75 2.00
N SER A 49 3.93 -18.59 2.91
CA SER A 49 2.56 -18.46 3.44
C SER A 49 2.35 -17.12 4.16
N MET A 50 3.34 -16.66 4.94
CA MET A 50 3.26 -15.34 5.57
C MET A 50 3.22 -14.20 4.55
N VAL A 51 4.01 -14.32 3.48
CA VAL A 51 4.04 -13.32 2.40
C VAL A 51 2.74 -13.34 1.58
N GLU A 52 2.18 -14.51 1.31
CA GLU A 52 0.86 -14.68 0.67
C GLU A 52 -0.24 -13.98 1.46
N GLN A 53 -0.26 -14.20 2.77
CA GLN A 53 -1.23 -13.55 3.66
C GLN A 53 -1.06 -12.03 3.66
N ALA A 54 0.18 -11.52 3.75
CA ALA A 54 0.46 -10.09 3.75
C ALA A 54 0.03 -9.41 2.43
N ILE A 55 0.34 -10.05 1.30
CA ILE A 55 -0.05 -9.56 -0.02
C ILE A 55 -1.57 -9.58 -0.20
N SER A 56 -2.22 -10.69 0.18
CA SER A 56 -3.68 -10.83 0.10
C SER A 56 -4.39 -9.77 0.94
N GLN A 57 -3.95 -9.56 2.18
CA GLN A 57 -4.49 -8.49 3.04
C GLN A 57 -4.26 -7.10 2.43
N SER A 58 -3.09 -6.84 1.84
CA SER A 58 -2.83 -5.58 1.16
C SER A 58 -3.76 -5.34 -0.02
N LEU A 59 -4.08 -6.39 -0.81
CA LEU A 59 -5.01 -6.29 -1.94
C LEU A 59 -6.45 -6.04 -1.47
N GLU A 60 -6.89 -6.72 -0.41
CA GLU A 60 -8.21 -6.48 0.20
C GLU A 60 -8.35 -5.04 0.73
N LEU A 61 -7.30 -4.51 1.37
CA LEU A 61 -7.30 -3.12 1.85
C LEU A 61 -7.40 -2.14 0.68
N GLN A 62 -6.68 -2.41 -0.42
CA GLN A 62 -6.74 -1.57 -1.62
C GLN A 62 -8.14 -1.61 -2.26
N GLN A 63 -8.78 -2.79 -2.30
CA GLN A 63 -10.14 -2.93 -2.79
C GLN A 63 -11.14 -2.14 -1.93
N LYS A 64 -11.07 -2.27 -0.59
CA LYS A 64 -11.93 -1.52 0.34
C LYS A 64 -11.73 -0.01 0.20
N TRP A 65 -10.49 0.43 0.06
CA TRP A 65 -10.19 1.83 -0.17
C TRP A 65 -10.79 2.32 -1.50
N LEU A 66 -10.69 1.52 -2.57
CA LEU A 66 -11.24 1.84 -3.88
C LEU A 66 -12.77 1.93 -3.86
N GLU A 67 -13.45 1.04 -3.14
CA GLU A 67 -14.90 1.09 -2.92
C GLU A 67 -15.31 2.42 -2.27
N GLN A 68 -14.67 2.81 -1.17
CA GLN A 68 -14.93 4.06 -0.47
C GLN A 68 -14.64 5.29 -1.34
N TRP A 69 -13.56 5.24 -2.11
CA TRP A 69 -13.21 6.28 -3.06
C TRP A 69 -14.29 6.43 -4.14
N SER A 70 -14.74 5.32 -4.72
CA SER A 70 -15.76 5.29 -5.78
C SER A 70 -17.10 5.85 -5.30
N GLU A 71 -17.52 5.55 -4.07
CA GLU A 71 -18.72 6.13 -3.46
C GLU A 71 -18.64 7.66 -3.37
N ARG A 72 -17.47 8.19 -2.99
CA ARG A 72 -17.23 9.65 -2.93
C ARG A 72 -17.18 10.27 -4.33
N ALA A 73 -16.59 9.56 -5.30
CA ALA A 73 -16.37 10.04 -6.67
C ALA A 73 -17.62 9.95 -7.58
N SER A 74 -18.60 9.11 -7.25
CA SER A 74 -19.83 8.88 -8.02
C SER A 74 -21.02 9.75 -7.61
N GLY A 75 -20.83 10.68 -6.66
CA GLY A 75 -21.90 11.53 -6.15
C GLY A 75 -22.57 12.40 -7.23
N LYS A 76 -23.91 12.37 -7.30
CA LYS A 76 -24.76 13.09 -8.30
C LYS A 76 -24.51 14.62 -8.40
N LYS A 77 -23.79 15.22 -7.46
CA LYS A 77 -23.46 16.66 -7.41
C LYS A 77 -22.00 16.91 -7.01
N ILE A 78 -21.08 16.01 -7.38
CA ILE A 78 -19.66 16.21 -7.10
C ILE A 78 -19.16 17.51 -7.75
N LYS A 79 -18.42 18.31 -6.98
CA LYS A 79 -17.81 19.54 -7.46
C LYS A 79 -16.47 19.23 -8.12
N PRO A 80 -16.08 19.91 -9.22
CA PRO A 80 -14.79 19.70 -9.89
C PRO A 80 -13.58 19.79 -8.95
N LYS A 81 -13.60 20.72 -8.00
CA LYS A 81 -12.53 20.86 -6.98
C LYS A 81 -12.40 19.61 -6.11
N LEU A 82 -13.53 19.11 -5.59
CA LEU A 82 -13.53 17.89 -4.77
C LEU A 82 -13.10 16.67 -5.60
N PHE A 83 -13.47 16.60 -6.87
CA PHE A 83 -13.02 15.52 -7.74
C PHE A 83 -11.50 15.57 -8.02
N ALA A 84 -10.92 16.77 -8.14
CA ALA A 84 -9.48 16.93 -8.25
C ALA A 84 -8.75 16.46 -6.97
N GLU A 85 -9.29 16.78 -5.79
CA GLU A 85 -8.79 16.29 -4.50
C GLU A 85 -8.88 14.76 -4.43
N LEU A 86 -10.02 14.17 -4.78
CA LEU A 86 -10.18 12.70 -4.83
C LEU A 86 -9.24 12.04 -5.84
N SER A 87 -8.95 12.69 -6.97
CA SER A 87 -8.03 12.16 -7.98
C SER A 87 -6.59 12.15 -7.46
N ALA A 88 -6.19 13.17 -6.70
CA ALA A 88 -4.91 13.19 -6.00
C ALA A 88 -4.85 12.12 -4.89
N ASP A 89 -5.90 11.99 -4.08
CA ASP A 89 -6.01 10.92 -3.07
C ASP A 89 -5.83 9.52 -3.69
N ALA A 90 -6.38 9.31 -4.90
CA ALA A 90 -6.26 8.05 -5.62
C ALA A 90 -4.85 7.77 -6.13
N ARG A 91 -4.15 8.80 -6.59
CA ARG A 91 -2.76 8.70 -6.98
C ARG A 91 -1.89 8.29 -5.80
N ASP A 92 -2.00 9.02 -4.70
CA ASP A 92 -1.17 8.82 -3.51
C ASP A 92 -1.43 7.46 -2.87
N SER A 93 -2.70 7.02 -2.81
CA SER A 93 -3.06 5.67 -2.37
C SER A 93 -2.44 4.59 -3.27
N THR A 94 -2.50 4.77 -4.59
CA THR A 94 -1.94 3.81 -5.55
C THR A 94 -0.42 3.75 -5.44
N GLU A 95 0.26 4.90 -5.35
CA GLU A 95 1.71 4.96 -5.15
C GLU A 95 2.14 4.25 -3.85
N GLN A 96 1.45 4.54 -2.73
CA GLN A 96 1.73 3.90 -1.45
C GLN A 96 1.53 2.39 -1.50
N TRP A 97 0.50 1.92 -2.20
CA TRP A 97 0.25 0.50 -2.39
C TRP A 97 1.38 -0.16 -3.18
N LEU A 98 1.80 0.41 -4.31
CA LEU A 98 2.91 -0.12 -5.12
C LEU A 98 4.22 -0.16 -4.32
N ASP A 99 4.50 0.87 -3.52
CA ASP A 99 5.67 0.90 -2.64
C ASP A 99 5.62 -0.15 -1.53
N ASN A 100 4.44 -0.42 -0.97
CA ASN A 100 4.26 -1.48 0.02
C ASN A 100 4.47 -2.87 -0.59
N GLN A 101 4.02 -3.10 -1.82
CA GLN A 101 4.29 -4.35 -2.54
C GLN A 101 5.79 -4.55 -2.77
N ASN A 102 6.52 -3.51 -3.19
CA ASN A 102 7.98 -3.58 -3.36
C ASN A 102 8.69 -3.93 -2.04
N LYS A 103 8.26 -3.33 -0.92
CA LYS A 103 8.84 -3.63 0.39
C LYS A 103 8.60 -5.07 0.82
N LEU A 104 7.40 -5.61 0.59
CA LEU A 104 7.10 -7.01 0.88
C LEU A 104 8.01 -7.94 0.07
N LEU A 105 8.27 -7.60 -1.18
CA LEU A 105 9.17 -8.34 -2.04
C LEU A 105 10.62 -8.30 -1.55
N GLU A 106 11.12 -7.11 -1.21
CA GLU A 106 12.46 -6.93 -0.64
C GLU A 106 12.64 -7.71 0.67
N GLN A 107 11.63 -7.69 1.54
CA GLN A 107 11.63 -8.44 2.80
C GLN A 107 11.63 -9.95 2.56
N TRP A 108 10.83 -10.44 1.60
CA TRP A 108 10.85 -11.84 1.21
C TRP A 108 12.24 -12.27 0.72
N LEU A 109 12.87 -11.49 -0.15
CA LEU A 109 14.24 -11.74 -0.62
C LEU A 109 15.25 -11.74 0.53
N GLN A 110 15.13 -10.81 1.49
CA GLN A 110 16.01 -10.75 2.66
C GLN A 110 15.86 -12.00 3.55
N VAL A 111 14.63 -12.43 3.80
CA VAL A 111 14.36 -13.65 4.59
C VAL A 111 14.93 -14.87 3.89
N LEU A 112 14.76 -14.99 2.57
CA LEU A 112 15.37 -16.07 1.79
C LEU A 112 16.91 -16.03 1.84
N ASN A 113 17.51 -14.85 1.70
CA ASN A 113 18.96 -14.68 1.73
C ASN A 113 19.56 -15.06 3.10
N GLY A 114 18.86 -14.76 4.20
CA GLY A 114 19.30 -15.11 5.55
C GLY A 114 19.13 -16.59 5.91
N THR A 115 18.17 -17.28 5.29
CA THR A 115 17.80 -18.66 5.63
C THR A 115 18.39 -19.72 4.70
N LEU A 116 18.66 -19.40 3.44
CA LEU A 116 19.12 -20.35 2.41
C LEU A 116 20.32 -19.84 1.58
N PRO A 117 21.47 -19.52 2.20
CA PRO A 117 22.58 -18.82 1.53
C PRO A 117 23.30 -19.62 0.41
N ALA A 118 23.14 -20.94 0.33
CA ALA A 118 23.90 -21.80 -0.59
C ALA A 118 23.17 -22.19 -1.90
N MET A 119 21.90 -21.83 -2.07
CA MET A 119 21.09 -22.26 -3.23
C MET A 119 20.14 -21.16 -3.70
N ARG A 120 20.69 -19.98 -4.02
CA ARG A 120 19.92 -18.89 -4.65
C ARG A 120 19.93 -19.05 -6.17
N PRO A 121 18.78 -19.33 -6.82
CA PRO A 121 18.62 -19.06 -8.23
C PRO A 121 18.80 -17.56 -8.48
N ASP A 122 19.43 -17.18 -9.58
CA ASP A 122 19.58 -15.76 -9.91
C ASP A 122 18.20 -15.15 -10.22
N PHE A 123 17.74 -14.26 -9.33
CA PHE A 123 16.49 -13.52 -9.50
C PHE A 123 16.67 -12.18 -10.19
N SER A 124 17.90 -11.76 -10.52
CA SER A 124 18.18 -10.38 -10.96
C SER A 124 17.37 -10.00 -12.21
N ALA A 125 17.23 -10.94 -13.16
CA ALA A 125 16.42 -10.71 -14.38
C ALA A 125 14.93 -10.49 -14.07
N TRP A 126 14.40 -11.23 -13.11
CA TRP A 126 13.02 -11.10 -12.66
C TRP A 126 12.80 -9.84 -11.83
N GLU A 127 13.69 -9.56 -10.86
CA GLU A 127 13.67 -8.36 -10.03
C GLU A 127 13.67 -7.09 -10.91
N ASN A 128 14.52 -7.05 -11.93
CA ASN A 128 14.56 -5.95 -12.90
C ASN A 128 13.23 -5.81 -13.66
N THR A 129 12.66 -6.92 -14.13
CA THR A 129 11.37 -6.90 -14.86
C THR A 129 10.24 -6.35 -13.99
N VAL A 130 10.16 -6.77 -12.73
CA VAL A 130 9.14 -6.28 -11.77
C VAL A 130 9.34 -4.79 -11.51
N GLN A 131 10.57 -4.36 -11.21
CA GLN A 131 10.89 -2.95 -10.92
C GLN A 131 10.58 -2.04 -12.11
N GLU A 132 11.01 -2.40 -13.32
CA GLU A 132 10.76 -1.62 -14.53
C GLU A 132 9.28 -1.40 -14.77
N SER A 133 8.46 -2.41 -14.53
CA SER A 133 7.02 -2.26 -14.72
C SER A 133 6.35 -1.43 -13.64
N MET A 134 6.72 -1.61 -12.37
CA MET A 134 6.21 -0.75 -11.31
C MET A 134 6.55 0.72 -11.59
N GLN A 135 7.71 0.97 -12.21
CA GLN A 135 8.09 2.30 -12.68
C GLN A 135 7.25 2.77 -13.88
N ARG A 136 6.99 1.91 -14.89
CA ARG A 136 6.11 2.24 -16.02
C ARG A 136 4.68 2.55 -15.57
N GLN A 137 4.14 1.78 -14.63
CA GLN A 137 2.82 2.03 -14.04
C GLN A 137 2.77 3.37 -13.31
N ARG A 138 3.79 3.69 -12.51
CA ARG A 138 3.91 5.01 -11.86
C ARG A 138 4.00 6.16 -12.87
N SER A 139 4.77 5.99 -13.95
CA SER A 139 4.87 6.99 -15.02
C SER A 139 3.50 7.28 -15.64
N LEU A 140 2.74 6.25 -16.00
CA LEU A 140 1.41 6.42 -16.61
C LEU A 140 0.41 7.11 -15.67
N LEU A 141 0.49 6.84 -14.36
CA LEU A 141 -0.34 7.53 -13.36
C LEU A 141 0.03 9.02 -13.25
N ASN A 142 1.31 9.36 -13.36
CA ASN A 142 1.77 10.75 -13.36
C ASN A 142 1.34 11.48 -14.63
N ASP A 143 1.57 10.88 -15.80
CA ASP A 143 1.17 11.43 -17.09
C ASP A 143 -0.34 11.73 -17.13
N TRP A 144 -1.15 10.83 -16.57
CA TRP A 144 -2.60 11.04 -16.45
C TRP A 144 -2.96 12.27 -15.62
N MET A 145 -2.35 12.44 -14.44
CA MET A 145 -2.63 13.56 -13.54
C MET A 145 -2.22 14.91 -14.13
N GLU A 146 -1.10 14.95 -14.85
CA GLU A 146 -0.61 16.16 -15.50
C GLU A 146 -1.48 16.58 -16.70
N MET A 147 -2.03 15.62 -17.42
CA MET A 147 -2.91 15.87 -18.57
C MET A 147 -4.35 16.28 -18.18
N ALA A 148 -4.76 16.07 -16.93
CA ALA A 148 -6.14 16.23 -16.51
C ALA A 148 -6.41 17.59 -15.83
N ASP A 149 -7.00 18.55 -16.57
CA ASP A 149 -7.59 19.75 -15.97
C ASP A 149 -8.98 19.45 -15.39
N PHE A 150 -9.00 18.75 -14.25
CA PHE A 150 -10.21 18.32 -13.57
C PHE A 150 -11.18 19.47 -13.23
N LYS A 151 -10.69 20.70 -13.13
CA LYS A 151 -11.47 21.89 -12.76
C LYS A 151 -12.43 22.34 -13.86
N LYS A 152 -12.24 21.89 -15.10
CA LYS A 152 -13.08 22.24 -16.26
C LYS A 152 -14.09 21.16 -16.65
N LEU A 153 -14.11 20.02 -15.96
CA LEU A 153 -14.99 18.90 -16.29
C LEU A 153 -16.44 19.17 -15.84
N SER A 154 -17.40 18.78 -16.69
CA SER A 154 -18.81 18.73 -16.32
C SER A 154 -19.10 17.55 -15.38
N VAL A 155 -20.22 17.59 -14.65
CA VAL A 155 -20.64 16.50 -13.74
C VAL A 155 -20.76 15.15 -14.46
N LYS A 156 -21.22 15.14 -15.72
CA LYS A 156 -21.33 13.93 -16.54
C LYS A 156 -19.96 13.36 -16.90
N GLU A 157 -19.02 14.24 -17.25
CA GLU A 157 -17.64 13.85 -17.57
C GLU A 157 -16.91 13.33 -16.34
N ILE A 158 -17.11 13.97 -15.18
CA ILE A 158 -16.60 13.49 -13.89
C ILE A 158 -17.13 12.09 -13.60
N GLY A 159 -18.44 11.86 -13.69
CA GLY A 159 -19.02 10.53 -13.45
C GLY A 159 -18.45 9.45 -14.37
N SER A 160 -18.33 9.75 -15.68
CA SER A 160 -17.71 8.81 -16.63
C SER A 160 -16.24 8.52 -16.33
N LEU A 161 -15.51 9.50 -15.81
CA LEU A 161 -14.10 9.37 -15.48
C LEU A 161 -13.92 8.59 -14.18
N SER A 162 -14.72 8.88 -13.15
CA SER A 162 -14.80 8.09 -11.91
C SER A 162 -15.04 6.60 -12.21
N ASP A 163 -15.99 6.30 -13.09
CA ASP A 163 -16.31 4.92 -13.49
C ASP A 163 -15.14 4.22 -14.20
N GLN A 164 -14.41 4.94 -15.06
CA GLN A 164 -13.25 4.39 -15.77
C GLN A 164 -12.09 4.14 -14.81
N ILE A 165 -11.77 5.11 -13.95
CA ILE A 165 -10.76 4.99 -12.92
C ILE A 165 -11.05 3.78 -12.03
N ASN A 166 -12.30 3.65 -11.54
CA ASN A 166 -12.71 2.54 -10.70
C ASN A 166 -12.52 1.19 -11.42
N LYS A 167 -13.01 1.06 -12.67
CA LYS A 167 -12.84 -0.17 -13.46
C LYS A 167 -11.38 -0.52 -13.70
N SER A 168 -10.55 0.46 -14.02
CA SER A 168 -9.13 0.24 -14.29
C SER A 168 -8.37 -0.17 -13.02
N MET A 169 -8.63 0.49 -11.89
CA MET A 169 -8.01 0.12 -10.62
C MET A 169 -8.49 -1.24 -10.12
N GLN A 170 -9.78 -1.54 -10.21
CA GLN A 170 -10.33 -2.86 -9.87
C GLN A 170 -9.67 -3.94 -10.72
N LYS A 171 -9.55 -3.70 -12.03
CA LYS A 171 -8.89 -4.66 -12.92
C LYS A 171 -7.42 -4.84 -12.59
N ALA A 172 -6.71 -3.76 -12.22
CA ALA A 172 -5.32 -3.84 -11.79
C ALA A 172 -5.17 -4.71 -10.53
N ILE A 173 -6.04 -4.53 -9.52
CA ILE A 173 -6.06 -5.33 -8.29
C ILE A 173 -6.34 -6.80 -8.62
N GLU A 174 -7.35 -7.09 -9.43
CA GLU A 174 -7.69 -8.46 -9.86
C GLU A 174 -6.54 -9.13 -10.61
N THR A 175 -5.92 -8.40 -11.53
CA THR A 175 -4.74 -8.88 -12.25
C THR A 175 -3.66 -9.21 -11.23
N GLN A 176 -3.25 -8.26 -10.37
CA GLN A 176 -2.22 -8.51 -9.34
C GLN A 176 -2.56 -9.69 -8.43
N GLN A 177 -3.82 -9.89 -8.04
CA GLN A 177 -4.24 -11.06 -7.27
C GLN A 177 -4.00 -12.36 -8.03
N GLN A 178 -4.36 -12.42 -9.31
CA GLN A 178 -4.09 -13.58 -10.18
C GLN A 178 -2.58 -13.80 -10.31
N LEU A 179 -1.82 -12.71 -10.48
CA LEU A 179 -0.37 -12.76 -10.61
C LEU A 179 0.27 -13.40 -9.38
N TRP A 180 -0.06 -12.89 -8.21
CA TRP A 180 0.45 -13.45 -6.95
C TRP A 180 0.01 -14.88 -6.72
N SER A 181 -1.25 -15.23 -7.03
CA SER A 181 -1.73 -16.62 -6.93
C SER A 181 -0.89 -17.55 -7.81
N HIS A 182 -0.69 -17.20 -9.08
CA HIS A 182 0.15 -17.98 -10.00
C HIS A 182 1.59 -18.07 -9.51
N TRP A 183 2.13 -17.00 -8.91
CA TRP A 183 3.46 -17.02 -8.33
C TRP A 183 3.60 -18.03 -7.19
N PHE A 184 2.64 -18.07 -6.26
CA PHE A 184 2.63 -19.05 -5.18
C PHE A 184 2.46 -20.48 -5.70
N ASP A 185 1.64 -20.68 -6.74
CA ASP A 185 1.47 -21.99 -7.40
C ASP A 185 2.80 -22.51 -7.99
N GLU A 186 3.56 -21.64 -8.70
CA GLU A 186 4.88 -21.99 -9.26
C GLU A 186 5.94 -22.28 -8.20
N LEU A 187 5.79 -21.74 -6.99
CA LEU A 187 6.63 -22.06 -5.84
C LEU A 187 6.28 -23.40 -5.17
N GLY A 188 5.27 -24.12 -5.68
CA GLY A 188 4.84 -25.41 -5.14
C GLY A 188 4.06 -25.29 -3.83
N LEU A 189 3.53 -24.10 -3.53
CA LEU A 189 2.67 -23.89 -2.38
C LEU A 189 1.24 -24.18 -2.83
N PRO A 190 0.43 -24.86 -2.01
CA PRO A 190 -0.99 -24.95 -2.29
C PRO A 190 -1.57 -23.53 -2.22
N GLY A 191 -1.74 -22.88 -3.38
CA GLY A 191 -2.31 -21.54 -3.47
C GLY A 191 -3.67 -21.49 -2.77
N ALA A 192 -3.97 -20.37 -2.11
CA ALA A 192 -5.20 -19.92 -1.42
C ALA A 192 -6.56 -20.57 -1.76
N ALA A 193 -6.64 -21.91 -1.79
CA ALA A 193 -7.83 -22.73 -1.86
C ALA A 193 -8.23 -23.23 -0.46
N ALA A 194 -7.44 -22.89 0.58
CA ALA A 194 -7.87 -22.93 1.95
C ALA A 194 -8.49 -21.57 2.35
N GLU A 195 -9.77 -21.44 2.00
CA GLU A 195 -10.76 -20.48 2.51
C GLU A 195 -10.62 -18.99 2.13
N LYS A 196 -11.28 -18.62 1.02
CA LYS A 196 -11.92 -17.31 0.87
C LYS A 196 -12.72 -16.98 2.16
N PRO A 197 -12.55 -15.80 2.78
CA PRO A 197 -13.56 -15.28 3.69
C PRO A 197 -14.85 -15.09 2.89
N LYS A 198 -15.78 -16.02 3.05
CA LYS A 198 -17.12 -15.91 2.47
C LYS A 198 -17.76 -14.67 3.07
N ALA A 199 -17.89 -13.63 2.25
CA ALA A 199 -18.77 -12.51 2.49
C ALA A 199 -20.17 -13.05 2.82
N ALA A 200 -20.51 -13.05 4.11
CA ALA A 200 -21.88 -13.15 4.57
C ALA A 200 -22.44 -11.73 4.67
N ALA A 201 -22.84 -11.19 3.52
CA ALA A 201 -23.72 -10.03 3.48
C ALA A 201 -25.17 -10.52 3.32
N SER A 202 -26.02 -9.98 4.19
CA SER A 202 -27.47 -9.79 4.03
C SER A 202 -28.41 -10.98 4.27
N ALA A 203 -28.96 -11.02 5.49
CA ALA A 203 -30.41 -11.05 5.67
C ALA A 203 -30.86 -9.78 6.43
N THR A 204 -31.54 -8.90 5.71
CA THR A 204 -32.46 -7.85 6.21
C THR A 204 -33.51 -8.46 7.17
N ASP A 205 -34.15 -7.81 8.13
CA ASP A 205 -34.65 -6.43 8.19
C ASP A 205 -35.22 -6.15 9.62
N LYS A 206 -35.21 -4.87 10.02
CA LYS A 206 -36.11 -4.17 10.97
C LYS A 206 -36.44 -4.80 12.35
N LYS A 207 -35.94 -4.14 13.42
CA LYS A 207 -36.84 -3.46 14.40
C LYS A 207 -36.13 -2.40 15.25
N ALA A 208 -36.73 -1.20 15.24
CA ALA A 208 -36.79 -0.22 16.31
C ALA A 208 -35.52 0.54 16.73
N LYS A 209 -35.33 1.65 16.01
CA LYS A 209 -35.21 3.01 16.56
C LYS A 209 -35.91 3.16 17.94
N LYS A 210 -35.16 3.11 19.05
CA LYS A 210 -35.44 3.87 20.29
C LYS A 210 -34.22 3.87 21.22
N ARG A 211 -33.52 5.01 21.25
CA ARG A 211 -33.07 5.76 22.45
C ARG A 211 -31.79 6.54 22.12
N ARG A 212 -31.98 7.84 21.88
CA ARG A 212 -31.01 8.85 22.28
C ARG A 212 -30.95 8.92 23.81
N ALA A 213 -29.82 9.41 24.28
CA ALA A 213 -29.52 10.02 25.59
C ALA A 213 -28.76 9.17 26.62
N ALA A 214 -27.56 9.68 26.88
CA ALA A 214 -26.84 9.78 28.15
C ALA A 214 -26.22 8.51 28.76
N GLY A 215 -24.95 8.64 29.14
CA GLY A 215 -24.30 7.80 30.15
C GLY A 215 -22.83 7.54 29.86
N ASN A 216 -21.97 8.41 30.40
CA ASN A 216 -20.58 8.11 30.71
C ASN A 216 -20.44 6.76 31.45
N ASN A 217 -19.31 6.10 31.24
CA ASN A 217 -18.40 5.50 32.24
C ASN A 217 -17.37 4.68 31.45
N ASP A 218 -16.20 5.25 31.20
CA ASP A 218 -15.03 5.14 32.08
C ASP A 218 -14.52 3.69 32.12
N ALA A 219 -13.55 3.44 31.24
CA ALA A 219 -12.51 2.44 31.45
C ALA A 219 -11.18 3.19 31.33
N THR A 220 -10.83 3.76 32.47
CA THR A 220 -9.57 4.35 32.87
C THR A 220 -8.40 3.51 32.36
N ALA A 221 -7.61 4.08 31.46
CA ALA A 221 -6.22 3.66 31.27
C ALA A 221 -5.35 4.79 31.85
N GLU A 222 -4.84 4.56 33.04
CA GLU A 222 -3.89 5.46 33.70
C GLU A 222 -2.55 5.55 32.95
N PRO A 223 -1.79 6.65 33.16
CA PRO A 223 -0.97 7.27 32.14
C PRO A 223 0.50 6.85 32.23
N VAL A 224 1.09 6.49 31.08
CA VAL A 224 2.55 6.40 30.90
C VAL A 224 2.79 6.79 29.45
N GLN A 225 3.45 7.90 29.06
CA GLN A 225 4.49 8.70 29.70
C GLN A 225 4.25 10.20 29.41
N SER A 226 4.66 11.07 30.34
CA SER A 226 4.77 12.51 30.12
C SER A 226 5.60 12.80 28.86
N GLY A 227 4.96 13.32 27.84
CA GLY A 227 5.57 13.64 26.56
C GLY A 227 4.59 14.42 25.70
N ASP A 228 5.12 15.13 24.72
CA ASP A 228 4.30 15.95 23.82
C ASP A 228 3.47 15.06 22.88
N ASP A 229 2.45 15.66 22.27
CA ASP A 229 1.74 15.06 21.15
C ASP A 229 2.59 15.21 19.87
N LEU A 230 3.30 14.16 19.49
CA LEU A 230 4.18 14.19 18.32
C LEU A 230 3.40 14.20 17.00
N LYS A 231 2.09 13.87 17.01
CA LYS A 231 1.24 13.89 15.81
C LYS A 231 0.95 15.31 15.31
N GLN A 232 1.37 16.33 16.04
CA GLN A 232 1.34 17.72 15.56
C GLN A 232 2.28 17.94 14.36
N ILE A 233 3.26 17.06 14.16
CA ILE A 233 4.10 17.03 12.97
C ILE A 233 3.38 16.30 11.85
N SER A 234 3.20 16.97 10.71
CA SER A 234 2.64 16.34 9.51
C SER A 234 3.55 15.22 9.04
N GLY A 235 3.01 14.00 8.98
CA GLY A 235 3.77 12.78 8.70
C GLY A 235 3.87 11.81 9.88
N ILE A 236 3.64 12.27 11.11
CA ILE A 236 3.64 11.43 12.31
C ILE A 236 2.20 11.00 12.65
N GLY A 237 1.83 9.77 12.30
CA GLY A 237 0.56 9.16 12.69
C GLY A 237 0.64 8.40 14.04
N PRO A 238 -0.49 7.94 14.60
CA PRO A 238 -0.54 7.28 15.91
C PRO A 238 0.41 6.09 16.07
N GLY A 239 0.54 5.25 15.04
CA GLY A 239 1.47 4.11 15.08
C GLY A 239 2.94 4.52 15.04
N LEU A 240 3.24 5.67 14.43
CA LEU A 240 4.61 6.20 14.34
C LEU A 240 4.99 6.95 15.61
N GLU A 241 4.07 7.72 16.18
CA GLU A 241 4.19 8.30 17.51
C GLU A 241 4.50 7.22 18.56
N GLN A 242 3.79 6.08 18.52
CA GLN A 242 4.03 4.97 19.46
C GLN A 242 5.44 4.38 19.32
N LYS A 243 5.92 4.20 18.09
CA LYS A 243 7.29 3.72 17.81
C LYS A 243 8.35 4.72 18.26
N LEU A 244 8.15 6.02 18.00
CA LEU A 244 9.05 7.09 18.42
C LEU A 244 9.16 7.16 19.95
N LYS A 245 8.02 7.10 20.65
CA LYS A 245 7.98 7.07 22.12
C LYS A 245 8.67 5.83 22.68
N ALA A 246 8.43 4.67 22.08
CA ALA A 246 9.15 3.43 22.44
C ALA A 246 10.66 3.51 22.15
N GLY A 247 11.06 4.29 21.14
CA GLY A 247 12.44 4.59 20.77
C GLY A 247 13.09 5.73 21.56
N GLY A 248 12.42 6.28 22.58
CA GLY A 248 12.95 7.32 23.46
C GLY A 248 12.70 8.77 23.03
N ILE A 249 12.04 8.98 21.89
CA ILE A 249 11.59 10.31 21.45
C ILE A 249 10.18 10.55 21.96
N THR A 250 10.06 11.34 23.01
CA THR A 250 8.79 11.60 23.70
C THR A 250 8.35 13.06 23.62
N THR A 251 9.20 13.98 23.16
CA THR A 251 8.91 15.42 23.09
C THR A 251 9.20 16.02 21.70
N LEU A 252 8.47 17.08 21.33
CA LEU A 252 8.70 17.86 20.11
C LEU A 252 10.07 18.53 20.15
N LYS A 253 10.58 18.87 21.34
CA LYS A 253 11.92 19.46 21.51
C LYS A 253 13.04 18.49 21.11
N GLN A 254 12.89 17.20 21.40
CA GLN A 254 13.85 16.18 20.94
C GLN A 254 13.82 16.06 19.42
N LEU A 255 12.64 16.05 18.79
CA LEU A 255 12.52 16.05 17.33
C LEU A 255 13.17 17.30 16.69
N ALA A 256 13.03 18.47 17.30
CA ALA A 256 13.60 19.73 16.83
C ALA A 256 15.14 19.77 16.88
N GLN A 257 15.75 18.91 17.70
CA GLN A 257 17.19 18.87 17.98
C GLN A 257 17.91 17.69 17.33
N LEU A 258 17.20 16.82 16.59
CA LEU A 258 17.83 15.70 15.89
C LEU A 258 18.94 16.19 14.95
N SER A 259 20.13 15.60 15.10
CA SER A 259 21.23 15.74 14.14
C SER A 259 21.05 14.79 12.96
N ASP A 260 21.84 14.97 11.89
CA ASP A 260 21.80 14.06 10.74
C ASP A 260 22.10 12.60 11.11
N ALA A 261 22.98 12.37 12.10
CA ALA A 261 23.29 11.04 12.60
C ALA A 261 22.14 10.45 13.44
N ASP A 262 21.48 11.27 14.26
CA ASP A 262 20.30 10.82 15.01
C ASP A 262 19.14 10.48 14.08
N ILE A 263 18.97 11.25 12.98
CA ILE A 263 17.99 10.97 11.94
C ILE A 263 18.26 9.60 11.32
N GLU A 264 19.51 9.34 10.93
CA GLU A 264 19.88 8.08 10.30
C GLU A 264 19.67 6.89 11.25
N GLU A 265 20.07 7.02 12.52
CA GLU A 265 19.84 5.97 13.52
C GLU A 265 18.34 5.76 13.82
N LEU A 266 17.56 6.84 13.91
CA LEU A 266 16.11 6.77 14.16
C LEU A 266 15.39 6.14 12.96
N GLU A 267 15.80 6.49 11.75
CA GLU A 267 15.27 5.95 10.49
C GLU A 267 15.64 4.48 10.31
N GLU A 268 16.86 4.09 10.67
CA GLU A 268 17.30 2.70 10.61
C GLU A 268 16.63 1.87 11.70
N ARG A 269 16.67 2.31 12.96
CA ARG A 269 16.35 1.46 14.13
C ARG A 269 14.89 1.48 14.57
N ILE A 270 14.22 2.63 14.46
CA ILE A 270 12.90 2.86 15.07
C ILE A 270 11.81 3.01 14.01
N ILE A 271 12.05 3.86 13.01
CA ILE A 271 11.09 4.17 11.95
C ILE A 271 11.17 3.13 10.82
N ARG A 272 12.35 2.52 10.61
CA ARG A 272 12.65 1.50 9.58
C ARG A 272 12.28 1.98 8.17
N PHE A 273 12.52 3.26 7.89
CA PHE A 273 12.20 3.90 6.61
C PHE A 273 13.06 5.16 6.45
N SER A 274 14.07 5.08 5.58
CA SER A 274 15.08 6.12 5.41
C SER A 274 14.61 7.31 4.56
N GLY A 275 15.16 8.48 4.86
CA GLY A 275 14.93 9.75 4.18
C GLY A 275 13.60 10.43 4.47
N ARG A 276 12.72 9.86 5.29
CA ARG A 276 11.39 10.41 5.57
C ARG A 276 11.43 11.63 6.47
N ILE A 277 12.25 11.61 7.53
CA ILE A 277 12.34 12.72 8.48
C ILE A 277 12.77 14.00 7.74
N LYS A 278 13.70 13.85 6.78
CA LYS A 278 14.21 14.95 5.94
C LYS A 278 13.20 15.38 4.88
N ARG A 279 12.60 14.43 4.13
CA ARG A 279 11.63 14.74 3.06
C ARG A 279 10.38 15.44 3.59
N GLU A 280 9.89 15.02 4.75
CA GLU A 280 8.71 15.58 5.40
C GLU A 280 9.07 16.72 6.37
N GLN A 281 10.34 17.12 6.46
CA GLN A 281 10.79 18.29 7.24
C GLN A 281 10.37 18.26 8.71
N TRP A 282 10.42 17.08 9.35
CA TRP A 282 9.94 16.93 10.72
C TRP A 282 10.71 17.78 11.71
N VAL A 283 12.03 17.94 11.51
CA VAL A 283 12.88 18.77 12.37
C VAL A 283 12.49 20.24 12.27
N GLU A 284 12.27 20.76 11.06
CA GLU A 284 11.82 22.14 10.86
C GLU A 284 10.41 22.38 11.40
N GLN A 285 9.49 21.42 11.21
CA GLN A 285 8.15 21.49 11.79
C GLN A 285 8.18 21.51 13.32
N ALA A 286 9.00 20.64 13.92
CA ALA A 286 9.15 20.57 15.38
C ALA A 286 9.73 21.86 15.94
N ARG A 287 10.75 22.44 15.29
CA ARG A 287 11.32 23.75 15.68
C ARG A 287 10.27 24.87 15.69
N LYS A 288 9.33 24.87 14.75
CA LYS A 288 8.24 25.86 14.70
C LYS A 288 7.22 25.71 15.84
N LEU A 289 7.06 24.50 16.37
CA LEU A 289 6.11 24.20 17.45
C LEU A 289 6.70 24.40 18.85
N VAL A 290 8.04 24.43 18.98
CA VAL A 290 8.75 24.62 20.26
C VAL A 290 9.43 25.98 20.40
N SER A 291 9.27 26.86 19.40
CA SER A 291 9.83 28.23 19.40
C SER A 291 9.00 29.22 20.21
#